data_AF-A0A7K3G5L1-F1
#
_entry.id   AF-A0A7K3G5L1-F1
#
_cell.length_a   1.000
_cell.length_b   1.000
_cell.length_c   1.000
_cell.angle_alpha   90.00
_cell.angle_beta   90.00
_cell.angle_gamma   90.00
#
_symmetry.space_group_name_H-M   'P 1'
#
loop_
_entity.id
_entity.type
_entity.pdbx_description
1 polymer ?
#
loop_
_entity_poly.entity_id
_entity_poly.type
_entity_poly.pdbx_seq_one_letter_code
_entity_poly.pdbx_strand_id
1 'polypeptide(L)' 'MKRCQTCGYPIEGEAREIVPDSASGARATMHRHPTAEDCAAAKRKRLAARS' A
#
# COMPACT_ATOMS: atom_id res chain seq x y z
N MET A 1 -1.61 8.13 7.62
CA MET A 1 -0.63 7.60 6.65
C MET A 1 -1.08 6.20 6.23
N LYS A 2 -1.43 6.00 4.95
CA LYS A 2 -1.89 4.69 4.44
C LYS A 2 -0.66 3.79 4.22
N ARG A 3 -0.77 2.49 4.51
CA ARG A 3 0.29 1.51 4.24
C ARG A 3 -0.15 0.56 3.14
N CYS A 4 0.78 0.27 2.24
CA CYS A 4 0.54 -0.71 1.21
C CYS A 4 0.51 -2.10 1.82
N GLN A 5 -0.58 -2.85 1.62
CA GLN A 5 -0.70 -4.25 2.02
C GLN A 5 0.28 -5.17 1.26
N THR A 6 0.73 -4.78 0.07
CA THR A 6 1.65 -5.60 -0.75
C THR A 6 3.09 -5.52 -0.26
N CYS A 7 3.62 -4.32 -0.01
CA CYS A 7 5.03 -4.14 0.36
C CYS A 7 5.25 -3.70 1.81
N GLY A 8 4.18 -3.39 2.56
CA GLY A 8 4.25 -2.92 3.95
C GLY A 8 4.76 -1.49 4.13
N TYR A 9 5.16 -0.82 3.04
CA TYR A 9 5.69 0.54 3.08
C TYR A 9 4.58 1.60 3.09
N PRO A 10 4.87 2.80 3.64
CA PRO A 10 3.93 3.91 3.58
C PRO A 10 3.69 4.34 2.13
N ILE A 11 2.43 4.66 1.83
CA ILE A 11 2.03 5.25 0.54
C ILE A 11 2.08 6.77 0.70
N GLU A 12 2.97 7.41 -0.06
CA GLU A 12 3.12 8.86 -0.10
C GLU A 12 2.29 9.41 -1.28
N GLY A 13 1.02 9.75 -1.03
CA GLY A 13 0.10 10.28 -2.05
C GLY A 13 -1.15 9.43 -2.22
N GLU A 14 -1.54 9.19 -3.48
CA GLU A 14 -2.73 8.43 -3.82
C GLU A 14 -2.57 6.94 -3.50
N ALA A 15 -3.54 6.40 -2.77
CA ALA A 15 -3.61 4.99 -2.45
C ALA A 15 -4.84 4.38 -3.14
N ARG A 16 -4.63 3.25 -3.81
CA ARG A 16 -5.72 2.47 -4.37
C ARG A 16 -6.38 1.66 -3.27
N GLU A 17 -7.64 1.96 -3.02
CA GLU A 17 -8.49 1.25 -2.06
C GLU A 17 -9.03 -0.03 -2.69
N ILE A 18 -8.97 -1.12 -1.92
CA ILE A 18 -9.64 -2.37 -2.23
C ILE A 18 -10.67 -2.54 -1.13
N VAL A 19 -11.93 -2.37 -1.51
CA VAL A 19 -13.05 -2.75 -0.64
C VAL A 19 -13.29 -4.24 -0.88
N PRO A 20 -12.95 -5.11 0.08
CA PRO A 20 -13.25 -6.53 -0.08
C PRO A 20 -14.77 -6.72 -0.11
N ASP A 21 -15.25 -7.31 -1.20
CA ASP A 21 -16.65 -7.74 -1.31
C ASP A 21 -16.85 -8.91 -0.33
N SER A 22 -17.51 -8.65 0.79
CA SER A 22 -17.85 -9.68 1.76
C SER A 22 -19.15 -9.33 2.44
N ALA A 23 -20.15 -10.19 2.26
CA ALA A 23 -21.50 -10.14 2.82
C ALA A 23 -21.57 -10.13 4.37
N SER A 24 -20.42 -10.12 5.04
CA SER A 24 -20.29 -10.11 6.50
C SER A 24 -19.50 -8.90 6.97
N GLY A 25 -19.97 -7.70 6.61
CA GLY A 25 -19.90 -6.42 7.32
C GLY A 25 -18.60 -5.85 7.94
N ALA A 26 -17.47 -6.56 7.94
CA ALA A 26 -16.35 -6.19 8.82
C ALA A 26 -14.95 -6.50 8.26
N ARG A 27 -14.76 -6.54 6.93
CA ARG A 27 -13.40 -6.57 6.38
C ARG A 27 -12.86 -5.16 6.19
N ALA A 28 -11.69 -4.90 6.79
CA ALA A 28 -11.02 -3.62 6.67
C ALA A 28 -10.66 -3.30 5.21
N THR A 29 -10.89 -2.05 4.80
CA THR A 29 -10.46 -1.53 3.50
C THR A 29 -8.95 -1.69 3.36
N MET A 30 -8.53 -2.42 2.32
CA MET A 30 -7.12 -2.62 2.05
C MET A 30 -6.60 -1.46 1.19
N HIS A 31 -5.39 -1.03 1.46
CA HIS A 31 -4.74 0.03 0.70
C HIS A 31 -3.52 -0.53 -0.01
N ARG A 32 -3.36 -0.19 -1.28
CA ARG A 32 -2.18 -0.54 -2.07
C ARG A 32 -1.71 0.65 -2.90
N HIS A 33 -0.44 0.62 -3.31
CA HIS A 33 0.06 1.57 -4.30
C HIS A 33 -0.79 1.48 -5.58
N PRO A 34 -0.98 2.59 -6.31
CA PRO A 34 -1.76 2.60 -7.54
C PRO A 34 -1.10 1.76 -8.64
N THR A 35 0.23 1.74 -8.68
CA THR A 35 1.03 0.98 -9.65
C THR A 35 2.10 0.13 -8.96
N ALA A 36 2.62 -0.88 -9.67
CA ALA A 36 3.73 -1.70 -9.20
C ALA A 36 5.05 -0.91 -9.12
N GLU A 37 5.23 0.08 -9.98
CA GLU A 37 6.42 0.96 -9.97
C GLU A 37 6.48 1.79 -8.70
N ASP A 38 5.35 2.33 -8.25
CA ASP A 38 5.26 3.12 -7.01
C ASP A 38 5.59 2.25 -5.78
N CYS A 39 5.13 1.00 -5.80
CA CYS A 39 5.48 -0.02 -4.81
C CYS A 39 7.00 -0.33 -4.79
N ALA A 40 7.61 -0.46 -5.97
CA ALA A 40 9.05 -0.67 -6.11
C ALA A 40 9.87 0.57 -5.70
N ALA A 41 9.39 1.77 -6.00
CA ALA A 41 10.00 3.03 -5.60
C ALA A 41 10.01 3.18 -4.07
N ALA A 42 8.88 2.88 -3.41
CA ALA A 42 8.79 2.88 -1.95
C ALA A 42 9.78 1.90 -1.31
N LYS A 43 9.92 0.70 -1.90
CA LYS A 43 10.92 -0.29 -1.46
C LYS A 43 12.35 0.22 -1.63
N ARG A 44 12.69 0.81 -2.79
CA ARG A 44 14.02 1.40 -3.06
C ARG A 44 14.36 2.54 -2.12
N LYS A 45 13.43 3.47 -1.87
CA LYS A 45 13.62 4.58 -0.90
C LYS A 45 13.98 4.03 0.49
N ARG A 46 13.31 2.97 0.93
CA ARG A 46 13.58 2.35 2.24
C ARG A 46 14.90 1.60 2.32
N LEU A 47 15.33 0.97 1.23
CA LEU A 47 16.67 0.40 1.11
C LEU A 47 17.75 1.48 1.15
N ALA A 48 17.55 2.58 0.40
CA ALA A 48 18.48 3.71 0.39
C ALA A 48 18.58 4.42 1.76
N ALA A 49 17.46 4.52 2.51
CA ALA A 49 17.46 5.10 3.85
C ALA A 49 18.08 4.20 4.94
N ARG A 50 18.49 2.98 4.60
CA ARG A 50 19.15 2.02 5.50
C ARG A 50 20.66 1.92 5.24
N SER A 51 21.15 2.53 4.16
CA SER A 51 22.57 2.63 3.81
C SER A 51 23.16 3.94 4.32
#